data_AF-A0A2N2ZXC9-F1
#
_entry.id   AF-A0A2N2ZXC9-F1
#
_cell.length_a   1.000
_cell.length_b   1.000
_cell.length_c   1.000
_cell.angle_alpha   90.00
_cell.angle_beta   90.00
_cell.angle_gamma   90.00
#
_symmetry.space_group_name_H-M   'P 1'
#
loop_
_entity.id
_entity.type
_entity.pdbx_description
1 polymer ?
#
loop_
_entity_poly.entity_id
_entity_poly.type
_entity_poly.pdbx_seq_one_letter_code
_entity_poly.pdbx_strand_id
1 'polypeptide(L)'
;MKNNTLILELGGEGGSIQLITNGTVFLYSTNETAMLDLLPGEFSEKELKHSSPVFSTFDEAFESLMARYPVFHLYPLTIDTHYLEKIKNSFLKYKTANAKDHPWGFDKWEHFLGF
;
A
#
# COMPACT_ATOMS: atom_id res chain seq x y z
N MET A 1 6.90 13.73 20.16
CA MET A 1 6.74 12.53 19.29
C MET A 1 7.03 12.99 17.88
N LYS A 2 7.89 12.30 17.11
CA LYS A 2 8.00 12.61 15.68
C LYS A 2 6.65 12.26 15.05
N ASN A 3 6.09 13.18 14.27
CA ASN A 3 4.86 12.91 13.53
C ASN A 3 5.13 11.80 12.50
N ASN A 4 4.18 10.88 12.36
CA ASN A 4 4.22 9.90 11.28
C ASN A 4 3.92 10.63 9.97
N THR A 5 4.76 10.43 8.97
CA THR A 5 4.55 10.87 7.59
C THR A 5 3.95 9.71 6.80
N LEU A 6 2.86 9.99 6.08
CA LEU A 6 2.24 9.06 5.14
C LEU A 6 3.05 9.04 3.84
N ILE A 7 3.56 7.87 3.46
CA ILE A 7 4.35 7.68 2.24
C ILE A 7 3.46 7.27 1.09
N LEU A 8 2.58 6.30 1.34
CA LEU A 8 1.69 5.72 0.34
C LEU A 8 0.40 5.32 1.02
N GLU A 9 -0.72 5.67 0.41
CA GLU A 9 -2.04 5.15 0.78
C GLU A 9 -2.68 4.45 -0.41
N LEU A 10 -3.19 3.24 -0.17
CA LEU A 10 -3.87 2.41 -1.14
C LEU A 10 -5.29 2.15 -0.69
N GLY A 11 -6.25 2.27 -1.60
CA GLY A 11 -7.63 1.86 -1.39
C GLY A 11 -7.95 0.55 -2.11
N GLY A 12 -8.82 -0.25 -1.50
CA GLY A 12 -9.44 -1.43 -2.07
C GLY A 12 -10.87 -1.59 -1.55
N GLU A 13 -11.58 -2.61 -2.03
CA GLU A 13 -12.98 -2.84 -1.64
C GLU A 13 -13.14 -3.13 -0.14
N GLY A 14 -12.18 -3.83 0.45
CA GLY A 14 -12.18 -4.15 1.89
C GLY A 14 -11.75 -2.99 2.79
N GLY A 15 -11.12 -1.94 2.25
CA GLY A 15 -10.62 -0.82 3.04
C GLY A 15 -9.33 -0.20 2.49
N SER A 16 -8.36 0.05 3.38
CA SER A 16 -7.13 0.78 3.02
C SER A 16 -5.86 0.18 3.58
N ILE A 17 -4.75 0.48 2.91
CA ILE A 17 -3.39 0.20 3.35
C ILE A 17 -2.61 1.50 3.37
N GLN A 18 -1.90 1.76 4.47
CA GLN A 18 -1.03 2.92 4.63
C GLN A 18 0.39 2.48 4.90
N LEU A 19 1.36 2.96 4.14
CA LEU A 19 2.79 2.88 4.43
C LEU A 19 3.23 4.21 5.04
N ILE A 20 3.82 4.17 6.22
CA ILE A 20 4.18 5.35 7.00
C ILE A 20 5.62 5.29 7.50
N THR A 21 6.21 6.45 7.81
CA THR A 21 7.50 6.58 8.48
C THR A 21 7.47 7.62 9.58
N ASN A 22 8.31 7.47 10.60
CA ASN A 22 8.60 8.55 11.56
C ASN A 22 9.96 9.21 11.30
N GLY A 23 10.55 9.00 10.11
CA GLY A 23 11.88 9.46 9.73
C GLY A 23 13.03 8.62 10.29
N THR A 24 12.74 7.47 10.92
CA THR A 24 13.76 6.54 11.42
C THR A 24 13.43 5.10 11.09
N VAL A 25 12.14 4.74 11.14
CA VAL A 25 11.64 3.41 10.75
C VAL A 25 10.44 3.53 9.82
N PHE A 26 10.07 2.41 9.21
CA PHE A 26 8.95 2.26 8.29
C PHE A 26 8.02 1.16 8.77
N LEU A 27 6.72 1.29 8.55
CA LEU A 27 5.74 0.23 8.76
C LEU A 27 4.54 0.44 7.86
N TYR A 28 3.77 -0.60 7.61
CA TYR A 28 2.45 -0.47 6.98
C TYR A 28 1.34 -0.97 7.90
N SER A 29 0.18 -0.34 7.79
CA SER A 29 -1.04 -0.74 8.48
C SER A 29 -2.17 -0.92 7.49
N THR A 30 -3.08 -1.85 7.81
CA THR A 30 -4.33 -2.03 7.07
C THR A 30 -5.51 -1.70 7.95
N ASN A 31 -6.55 -1.16 7.33
CA ASN A 31 -7.83 -0.95 7.94
C ASN A 31 -8.92 -1.47 7.00
N GLU A 32 -9.40 -2.68 7.30
CA GLU A 32 -10.35 -3.43 6.48
C GLU A 32 -11.78 -3.37 7.06
N THR A 33 -12.09 -2.34 7.86
CA THR A 33 -13.37 -2.27 8.59
C THR A 33 -14.60 -2.15 7.69
N ALA A 34 -14.43 -1.84 6.40
CA ALA A 34 -15.54 -1.88 5.44
C ALA A 34 -16.14 -3.31 5.32
N MET A 35 -15.36 -4.34 5.68
CA MET A 35 -15.85 -5.72 5.74
C MET A 35 -16.94 -5.93 6.80
N LEU A 36 -17.04 -5.09 7.84
CA LEU A 36 -18.11 -5.19 8.83
C LEU A 36 -19.48 -4.89 8.23
N ASP A 37 -19.53 -3.99 7.24
CA ASP A 37 -20.77 -3.63 6.55
C ASP A 37 -21.15 -4.70 5.51
N LEU A 38 -20.15 -5.34 4.89
CA LEU A 38 -20.36 -6.37 3.86
C LEU A 38 -20.66 -7.75 4.44
N LEU A 39 -20.02 -8.10 5.56
CA LEU A 39 -20.09 -9.41 6.21
C LEU A 39 -20.34 -9.24 7.73
N PRO A 40 -21.53 -8.78 8.12
CA PRO A 40 -21.84 -8.47 9.51
C PRO A 40 -21.81 -9.73 10.39
N GLY A 41 -21.02 -9.68 11.47
CA GLY A 41 -20.90 -10.77 12.44
C GLY A 41 -19.81 -11.81 12.15
N GLU A 42 -19.19 -11.77 10.97
CA GLU A 42 -18.10 -12.69 10.59
C GLU A 42 -16.75 -12.27 11.20
N PHE A 43 -16.55 -10.97 11.43
CA PHE A 43 -15.29 -10.40 11.91
C PHE A 43 -15.53 -9.42 13.06
N SER A 44 -14.56 -9.35 13.98
CA SER A 44 -14.42 -8.23 14.90
C SER A 44 -13.58 -7.10 14.29
N GLU A 45 -13.81 -5.86 14.73
CA GLU A 45 -13.03 -4.70 14.27
C GLU A 45 -11.51 -4.88 14.49
N LYS A 46 -11.12 -5.59 15.55
CA LYS A 46 -9.72 -5.87 15.86
C LYS A 46 -9.05 -6.78 14.83
N GLU A 47 -9.79 -7.71 14.24
CA GLU A 47 -9.28 -8.64 13.22
C GLU A 47 -9.05 -7.95 11.88
N LEU A 48 -9.77 -6.85 11.63
CA LEU A 48 -9.71 -6.06 10.40
C LEU A 48 -8.67 -4.95 10.43
N LYS A 49 -7.95 -4.80 11.55
CA LYS A 49 -6.87 -3.82 11.69
C LYS A 49 -5.56 -4.55 11.92
N HIS A 50 -4.61 -4.32 11.02
CA HIS A 50 -3.30 -4.93 11.11
C HIS A 50 -2.19 -3.88 11.01
N SER A 51 -1.04 -4.16 11.63
CA SER A 51 0.19 -3.40 11.43
C SER A 51 1.35 -4.36 11.30
N SER A 52 2.22 -4.10 10.33
CA SER A 52 3.44 -4.85 10.12
C SER A 52 4.42 -4.69 11.29
N PRO A 53 5.46 -5.53 11.37
CA PRO A 53 6.68 -5.16 12.08
C PRO A 53 7.25 -3.83 11.59
N VAL A 54 8.15 -3.24 12.38
CA VAL A 54 8.91 -2.07 11.96
C VAL A 54 10.12 -2.48 11.11
N PHE A 55 10.42 -1.70 10.08
CA PHE A 55 11.53 -1.91 9.16
C PHE A 55 12.51 -0.74 9.25
N SER A 56 13.79 -0.99 8.99
CA SER A 56 14.82 0.05 9.06
C SER A 56 14.88 0.87 7.78
N THR A 57 14.41 0.30 6.67
CA THR A 57 14.44 0.96 5.36
C THR A 57 13.08 0.93 4.67
N PHE A 58 12.89 1.87 3.73
CA PHE A 58 11.72 1.89 2.86
C PHE A 58 11.63 0.61 2.02
N ASP A 59 12.77 0.15 1.47
CA ASP A 59 12.79 -0.97 0.53
C ASP A 59 12.34 -2.27 1.23
N GLU A 60 12.82 -2.54 2.45
CA GLU A 60 12.36 -3.67 3.28
C GLU A 60 10.84 -3.61 3.55
N ALA A 61 10.33 -2.44 3.93
CA ALA A 61 8.91 -2.26 4.22
C ALA A 61 8.05 -2.47 2.97
N PHE A 62 8.49 -1.92 1.83
CA PHE A 62 7.76 -1.97 0.59
C PHE A 62 7.78 -3.38 -0.05
N GLU A 63 8.92 -4.07 0.02
CA GLU A 63 9.01 -5.48 -0.38
C GLU A 63 8.13 -6.38 0.48
N SER A 64 8.15 -6.19 1.81
CA SER A 64 7.24 -6.92 2.70
C SER A 64 5.77 -6.64 2.39
N LEU A 65 5.43 -5.39 2.07
CA LEU A 65 4.08 -5.00 1.69
C LEU A 65 3.65 -5.68 0.38
N MET A 66 4.47 -5.63 -0.67
CA MET A 66 4.19 -6.26 -1.96
C MET A 66 4.12 -7.79 -1.89
N ALA A 67 4.87 -8.41 -0.97
CA ALA A 67 4.82 -9.86 -0.76
C ALA A 67 3.50 -10.30 -0.11
N ARG A 68 2.84 -9.40 0.65
CA ARG A 68 1.61 -9.71 1.39
C ARG A 68 0.34 -9.27 0.68
N TYR A 69 0.38 -8.15 -0.04
CA TYR A 69 -0.79 -7.55 -0.67
C TYR A 69 -0.52 -7.31 -2.17
N PRO A 70 -1.55 -7.43 -3.02
CA PRO A 70 -1.43 -7.15 -4.45
C PRO A 70 -1.41 -5.64 -4.70
N VAL A 71 -0.38 -4.95 -4.22
CA VAL A 71 -0.25 -3.47 -4.19
C VAL A 71 -0.65 -2.81 -5.50
N PHE A 72 -0.16 -3.32 -6.63
CA PHE A 72 -0.40 -2.73 -7.94
C PHE A 72 -1.76 -3.09 -8.57
N HIS A 73 -2.57 -3.90 -7.88
CA HIS A 73 -3.98 -4.13 -8.21
C HIS A 73 -4.91 -3.23 -7.38
N LEU A 74 -4.36 -2.51 -6.39
CA LEU A 74 -5.10 -1.56 -5.55
C LEU A 74 -5.01 -0.15 -6.13
N TYR A 75 -5.84 0.76 -5.62
CA TYR A 75 -5.86 2.15 -6.07
C TYR A 75 -4.92 3.00 -5.25
N PRO A 76 -3.91 3.67 -5.84
CA PRO A 76 -3.20 4.70 -5.13
C PRO A 76 -4.17 5.85 -4.81
N LEU A 77 -4.16 6.28 -3.55
CA LEU A 77 -4.92 7.43 -3.06
C LEU A 77 -4.01 8.63 -2.80
N THR A 78 -2.82 8.37 -2.24
CA THR A 78 -1.81 9.39 -1.93
C THR A 78 -0.41 8.81 -2.10
N ILE A 79 0.53 9.59 -2.63
CA ILE A 79 1.96 9.27 -2.68
C ILE A 79 2.77 10.49 -2.23
N ASP A 80 3.69 10.27 -1.29
CA ASP A 80 4.70 11.26 -0.92
C ASP A 80 5.73 11.39 -2.05
N THR A 81 5.93 12.61 -2.54
CA THR A 81 6.82 12.91 -3.68
C THR A 81 8.27 12.55 -3.42
N HIS A 82 8.72 12.50 -2.16
CA HIS A 82 10.06 12.05 -1.80
C HIS A 82 10.31 10.57 -2.14
N TYR A 83 9.25 9.76 -2.19
CA TYR A 83 9.32 8.32 -2.47
C TYR A 83 8.81 7.95 -3.87
N LEU A 84 8.35 8.94 -4.65
CA LEU A 84 7.72 8.73 -5.95
C LEU A 84 8.60 7.90 -6.89
N GLU A 85 9.87 8.27 -7.05
CA GLU A 85 10.80 7.56 -7.95
C GLU A 85 11.05 6.12 -7.51
N LYS A 86 11.09 5.85 -6.20
CA LYS A 86 11.26 4.48 -5.70
C LYS A 86 10.05 3.62 -6.05
N ILE A 87 8.85 4.14 -5.81
CA ILE A 87 7.59 3.46 -6.10
C ILE A 87 7.43 3.27 -7.63
N LYS A 88 7.79 4.28 -8.43
CA LYS A 88 7.79 4.24 -9.89
C LYS A 88 8.68 3.11 -10.43
N ASN A 89 9.89 2.98 -9.90
CA ASN A 89 10.81 1.91 -10.28
C ASN A 89 10.25 0.52 -9.93
N SER A 90 9.62 0.37 -8.76
CA SER A 90 8.97 -0.90 -8.38
C SER A 90 7.78 -1.23 -9.28
N PHE A 91 6.96 -0.25 -9.63
CA PHE A 91 5.85 -0.42 -10.57
C PHE A 91 6.33 -0.85 -11.96
N LEU A 92 7.40 -0.23 -12.48
CA LEU A 92 7.99 -0.63 -13.77
C LEU A 92 8.52 -2.06 -13.77
N LYS A 93 9.20 -2.47 -12.68
CA LYS A 93 9.66 -3.85 -12.52
C LYS A 93 8.48 -4.82 -12.50
N TYR A 94 7.43 -4.49 -11.76
CA TYR A 94 6.22 -5.28 -11.69
C TYR A 94 5.51 -5.38 -13.04
N LYS A 95 5.29 -4.27 -13.75
CA LYS A 95 4.69 -4.21 -15.09
C LYS A 95 5.49 -5.03 -16.11
N THR A 96 6.82 -4.95 -16.05
CA THR A 96 7.69 -5.74 -16.95
C THR A 96 7.58 -7.24 -16.68
N ALA A 97 7.56 -7.64 -15.40
CA ALA A 97 7.42 -9.04 -15.01
C ALA A 97 6.04 -9.62 -15.35
N ASN A 98 5.00 -8.79 -15.32
CA ASN A 98 3.60 -9.17 -15.53
C ASN A 98 3.03 -8.61 -16.84
N ALA A 99 3.86 -8.44 -17.89
CA ALA A 99 3.47 -7.72 -19.11
C ALA A 99 2.27 -8.28 -19.88
N LYS A 100 1.80 -9.49 -19.55
CA LYS A 100 0.61 -10.12 -20.15
C LYS A 100 -0.67 -9.84 -19.36
N ASP A 101 -0.52 -9.43 -18.10
CA ASP A 101 -1.61 -9.06 -17.23
C ASP A 101 -1.72 -7.53 -17.21
N HIS A 102 -2.94 -7.03 -17.42
CA HIS A 102 -3.28 -5.64 -17.14
C HIS A 102 -4.23 -5.64 -15.94
N PRO A 103 -3.69 -5.72 -14.71
CA PRO A 103 -4.52 -5.66 -13.53
C PRO A 103 -5.34 -4.38 -13.49
N TRP A 104 -6.54 -4.50 -12.95
CA TRP A 104 -7.38 -3.36 -12.65
C TRP A 104 -6.59 -2.38 -11.75
N GLY A 105 -6.65 -1.08 -12.07
CA GLY A 105 -5.92 -0.04 -11.33
C GLY A 105 -4.59 0.42 -11.95
N PHE A 106 -4.06 -0.25 -12.97
CA PHE A 106 -2.81 0.15 -13.64
C PHE A 106 -2.83 1.58 -14.20
N ASP A 107 -3.91 1.98 -14.87
CA ASP A 107 -4.02 3.33 -15.43
C ASP A 107 -3.98 4.41 -14.32
N LYS A 108 -4.52 4.10 -13.14
CA LYS A 108 -4.43 5.01 -11.99
C LYS A 108 -3.02 5.09 -11.44
N TRP A 109 -2.32 3.96 -11.37
CA TRP A 109 -0.90 3.96 -11.03
C TRP A 109 -0.08 4.77 -12.01
N GLU A 110 -0.32 4.62 -13.31
CA GLU A 110 0.37 5.40 -14.34
C GLU A 110 0.15 6.90 -14.16
N HIS A 111 -1.10 7.31 -13.91
CA HIS A 111 -1.45 8.69 -13.62
C HIS A 111 -0.73 9.23 -12.37
N PHE A 112 -0.78 8.50 -11.24
CA PHE A 112 -0.13 8.91 -10.00
C PHE A 112 1.40 8.98 -10.10
N LEU A 113 2.00 8.11 -10.92
CA LEU A 113 3.44 8.02 -11.11
C LEU A 113 3.97 8.93 -12.23
N GLY A 114 3.08 9.67 -12.91
CA GLY A 114 3.42 10.58 -13.99
C GLY A 114 4.07 9.86 -15.18
N PHE A 115 3.43 8.81 -15.67
CA PHE A 115 3.75 8.19 -16.96
C PHE A 115 2.99 8.87 -18.11
#